data_AF-B0WQD7-F1
#
_entry.id   AF-B0WQD7-F1
#
_cell.length_a   1.000
_cell.length_b   1.000
_cell.length_c   1.000
_cell.angle_alpha   90.00
_cell.angle_beta   90.00
_cell.angle_gamma   90.00
#
_symmetry.space_group_name_H-M   'P 1'
#
loop_
_entity.id
_entity.type
_entity.pdbx_description
1 polymer ?
#
loop_
_entity_poly.entity_id
_entity_poly.type
_entity_poly.pdbx_seq_one_letter_code
_entity_poly.pdbx_strand_id
1 'polypeptide(L)'
;MTVKYLLAKFQKKSFTLILQALDMYNESYPIASRLIEETSFSGVILPSHEWNTLDHTGKNARITYRVRVQCADNYYNTTCTTFCRPRNDQFGHYTCGEQGNKVCLPGWQGANCEKGTTSSSHSFF
;
A
#
# COMPACT_ATOMS: atom_id res chain seq x y z
N MET A 1 5.15 18.72 6.63
CA MET A 1 5.49 17.63 7.57
C MET A 1 5.03 16.31 6.97
N THR A 2 5.81 15.24 7.09
CA THR A 2 5.43 13.91 6.60
C THR A 2 5.54 12.92 7.75
N VAL A 3 4.47 12.17 8.01
CA VAL A 3 4.44 11.12 9.04
C VAL A 3 4.24 9.79 8.32
N LYS A 4 5.08 8.80 8.64
CA LYS A 4 5.00 7.45 8.07
C LYS A 4 4.68 6.45 9.17
N TYR A 5 3.59 5.72 8.99
CA TYR A 5 3.22 4.61 9.86
C TYR A 5 3.45 3.30 9.10
N LEU A 6 4.33 2.44 9.63
CA LEU A 6 4.56 1.13 9.06
C LEU A 6 3.63 0.12 9.74
N LEU A 7 2.68 -0.41 8.98
CA LEU A 7 1.75 -1.42 9.48
C LEU A 7 2.23 -2.81 9.06
N ALA A 8 2.46 -3.69 10.04
CA ALA A 8 2.85 -5.08 9.76
C ALA A 8 1.74 -5.89 9.07
N LYS A 9 0.46 -5.48 9.23
CA LYS A 9 -0.69 -6.13 8.60
C LYS A 9 -1.75 -5.09 8.21
N PHE A 10 -2.02 -4.97 6.92
CA PHE A 10 -3.11 -4.15 6.38
C PHE A 10 -4.32 -5.03 5.98
N GLN A 11 -4.90 -5.72 6.97
CA GLN A 11 -6.02 -6.65 6.72
C GLN A 11 -7.39 -5.97 6.68
N LYS A 12 -7.51 -4.75 7.22
CA LYS A 12 -8.75 -3.97 7.23
C LYS A 12 -8.61 -2.80 6.25
N LYS A 13 -9.54 -2.71 5.30
CA LYS A 13 -9.58 -1.63 4.30
C LYS A 13 -10.01 -0.29 4.91
N SER A 14 -10.73 -0.33 6.03
CA SER A 14 -11.23 0.85 6.75
C SER A 14 -10.37 1.18 7.95
N PHE A 15 -10.13 2.46 8.18
CA PHE A 15 -9.46 2.98 9.38
C PHE A 15 -10.07 4.31 9.81
N THR A 16 -9.73 4.71 11.03
CA THR A 16 -9.97 6.06 11.54
C THR A 16 -8.62 6.73 11.75
N LEU A 17 -8.41 7.87 11.08
CA LEU A 17 -7.26 8.74 11.26
C LEU A 17 -7.69 9.94 12.08
N ILE A 18 -7.04 10.16 13.21
CA ILE A 18 -7.22 11.35 14.06
C ILE A 18 -5.98 12.20 13.89
N LEU A 19 -6.16 13.48 13.58
CA LEU A 19 -5.09 14.45 13.42
C LEU A 19 -5.33 15.62 14.38
N GLN A 20 -4.33 15.88 15.22
CA GLN A 20 -4.36 16.94 16.23
C GLN A 20 -3.27 17.97 15.91
N ALA A 21 -3.66 19.24 15.89
CA ALA A 21 -2.73 20.35 15.93
C ALA A 21 -2.52 20.75 17.39
N LEU A 22 -1.27 20.69 17.86
CA LEU A 22 -0.91 20.99 19.24
C LEU A 22 0.02 22.21 19.29
N ASP A 23 -0.17 23.07 20.29
CA ASP A 23 0.78 24.10 20.64
C ASP A 23 2.02 23.48 21.31
N MET A 24 3.20 23.94 20.90
CA MET A 24 4.48 23.38 21.33
C MET A 24 5.28 24.44 22.10
N TYR A 25 4.82 24.77 23.31
CA TYR A 25 5.55 25.62 24.25
C TYR A 25 6.42 24.79 25.20
N ASN A 26 7.50 25.38 25.73
CA ASN A 26 8.54 24.72 26.52
C ASN A 26 8.15 24.38 27.97
N GLU A 27 6.84 24.23 28.24
CA GLU A 27 6.31 23.91 29.57
C GLU A 27 5.55 22.59 29.55
N SER A 28 5.63 21.86 30.66
CA SER A 28 5.07 20.53 30.90
C SER A 28 3.54 20.53 31.07
N TYR A 29 2.80 21.30 30.25
CA TYR A 29 1.35 21.31 30.31
C TYR A 29 0.73 20.00 29.77
N PRO A 30 -0.45 19.60 30.28
CA PRO A 30 -1.21 18.48 29.72
C PRO A 30 -1.47 18.63 28.21
N ILE A 31 -1.69 17.51 27.50
CA ILE A 31 -1.99 17.54 26.05
C ILE A 31 -3.32 18.27 25.80
N ALA A 32 -4.31 18.08 26.67
CA ALA A 32 -5.63 18.70 26.53
C ALA A 32 -5.59 20.24 26.51
N SER A 33 -4.67 20.86 27.25
CA SER A 33 -4.50 22.32 27.26
C SER A 33 -3.67 22.85 26.08
N ARG A 34 -3.00 21.97 25.33
CA ARG A 34 -2.21 22.30 24.14
C ARG A 34 -2.95 22.07 22.84
N LEU A 35 -4.15 21.48 22.88
CA LEU A 35 -4.93 21.19 21.68
C LEU A 35 -5.45 22.48 21.03
N ILE A 36 -4.99 22.75 19.81
CA ILE A 36 -5.48 23.87 18.99
C ILE A 36 -6.72 23.41 18.21
N GLU A 37 -6.62 22.26 17.54
CA GLU A 37 -7.69 21.72 16.69
C GLU A 37 -7.54 20.19 16.55
N GLU A 38 -8.67 19.49 16.42
CA GLU A 38 -8.73 18.05 16.14
C GLU A 38 -9.65 17.77 14.96
N THR A 39 -9.22 16.87 14.07
CA THR A 39 -10.06 16.32 13.01
C THR A 39 -9.94 14.81 12.96
N SER A 40 -11.02 14.14 12.53
CA SER A 40 -11.00 12.72 12.26
C SER A 40 -11.52 12.40 10.85
N PHE A 41 -10.89 11.43 10.22
CA PHE A 41 -11.35 10.82 8.98
C PHE A 41 -11.60 9.34 9.24
N SER A 42 -12.82 8.87 8.98
CA SER A 42 -13.16 7.45 9.04
C SER A 42 -13.63 6.99 7.67
N GLY A 43 -12.92 6.03 7.07
CA GLY A 43 -13.23 5.59 5.73
C GLY A 43 -12.26 4.56 5.17
N VAL A 44 -12.40 4.29 3.88
CA VAL A 44 -11.54 3.37 3.13
C VAL A 44 -10.63 4.16 2.21
N ILE A 45 -9.33 3.93 2.30
CA ILE A 45 -8.34 4.40 1.32
C ILE A 45 -7.58 3.19 0.82
N LEU A 46 -7.72 2.89 -0.48
CA LEU A 46 -7.03 1.77 -1.11
C LEU A 46 -5.54 2.08 -1.32
N PRO A 47 -4.68 1.04 -1.34
CA PRO A 47 -3.27 1.24 -1.68
C PRO A 47 -3.11 1.88 -3.07
N SER A 48 -2.34 2.96 -3.15
CA SER A 48 -2.05 3.68 -4.38
C SER A 48 -0.82 4.58 -4.22
N HIS A 49 -0.17 4.90 -5.34
CA HIS A 49 0.85 5.96 -5.37
C HIS A 49 0.25 7.35 -5.26
N GLU A 50 -1.03 7.49 -5.61
CA GLU A 50 -1.78 8.73 -5.61
C GLU A 50 -2.14 9.20 -4.19
N TRP A 51 -2.17 10.52 -4.03
CA TRP A 51 -2.51 11.17 -2.78
C TRP A 51 -3.99 11.50 -2.71
N ASN A 52 -4.61 11.21 -1.56
CA ASN A 52 -5.96 11.68 -1.23
C ASN A 52 -5.82 12.96 -0.42
N THR A 53 -6.42 14.06 -0.89
CA THR A 53 -6.44 15.33 -0.17
C THR A 53 -7.66 15.38 0.73
N LEU A 54 -7.44 15.67 2.00
CA LEU A 54 -8.47 15.83 3.02
C LEU A 54 -8.39 17.24 3.57
N ASP A 55 -9.54 17.92 3.55
CA ASP A 55 -9.70 19.27 4.05
C ASP A 55 -10.55 19.25 5.31
N HIS A 56 -10.08 19.92 6.34
CA HIS A 56 -10.80 20.19 7.56
C HIS A 56 -10.89 21.71 7.76
N THR A 57 -12.11 22.22 7.90
CA THR A 57 -12.35 23.61 8.30
C THR A 57 -12.98 23.57 9.68
N GLY A 58 -12.12 23.70 10.69
CA GLY A 58 -12.52 23.69 12.09
C GLY A 58 -12.86 25.08 12.60
N LYS A 59 -13.10 25.16 13.91
CA LYS A 59 -13.44 26.41 14.60
C LYS A 59 -12.21 27.29 14.79
N ASN A 60 -11.06 26.67 15.06
CA ASN A 60 -9.83 27.34 15.44
C ASN A 60 -8.81 27.32 14.29
N ALA A 61 -8.85 26.31 13.41
CA ALA A 61 -7.92 26.20 12.29
C ALA A 61 -8.54 25.55 11.05
N ARG A 62 -8.01 25.92 9.88
CA ARG A 62 -8.19 25.17 8.64
C ARG A 62 -6.97 24.30 8.38
N ILE A 63 -7.18 23.01 8.23
CA ILE A 63 -6.12 22.03 8.03
C ILE A 63 -6.37 21.29 6.72
N THR A 64 -5.41 21.37 5.80
CA THR A 64 -5.38 20.57 4.58
C THR A 64 -4.23 19.59 4.68
N TYR A 65 -4.51 18.30 4.54
CA TYR A 65 -3.50 17.25 4.60
C TYR A 65 -3.73 16.21 3.52
N ARG A 66 -2.66 15.50 3.16
CA ARG A 66 -2.71 14.44 2.15
C ARG A 66 -2.33 13.12 2.78
N VAL A 67 -3.06 12.07 2.43
CA VAL A 67 -2.83 10.71 2.91
C VAL A 67 -2.81 9.74 1.73
N ARG A 68 -1.95 8.73 1.81
CA ARG A 68 -1.97 7.58 0.91
C ARG A 68 -1.56 6.34 1.67
N VAL A 69 -2.08 5.20 1.23
CA VAL A 69 -1.65 3.89 1.68
C VAL A 69 -0.76 3.31 0.58
N GLN A 70 0.39 2.76 0.94
CA GLN A 70 1.28 2.09 -0.01
C GLN A 70 1.59 0.70 0.51
N CYS A 71 1.61 -0.27 -0.39
CA CYS A 71 2.13 -1.59 -0.05
C CYS A 71 3.66 -1.52 0.08
N ALA A 72 4.21 -2.43 0.89
CA ALA A 72 5.64 -2.68 0.90
C ALA A 72 6.09 -3.24 -0.46
N ASP A 73 7.38 -3.16 -0.75
CA ASP A 73 7.94 -3.68 -2.00
C ASP A 73 7.56 -5.14 -2.21
N ASN A 74 7.16 -5.47 -3.44
CA ASN A 74 6.71 -6.82 -3.85
C ASN A 74 5.40 -7.29 -3.20
N TYR A 75 4.68 -6.43 -2.47
CA TYR A 75 3.33 -6.70 -2.01
C TYR A 75 2.31 -5.96 -2.87
N TYR A 76 1.26 -6.66 -3.25
CA TYR A 76 0.22 -6.19 -4.16
C TYR A 76 -1.16 -6.46 -3.55
N ASN A 77 -2.19 -6.15 -4.34
CA ASN A 77 -3.60 -6.25 -4.02
C ASN A 77 -4.09 -5.16 -3.05
N THR A 78 -5.42 -5.05 -2.92
CA THR A 78 -6.08 -4.03 -2.08
C THR A 78 -5.83 -4.13 -0.57
N THR A 79 -5.18 -5.21 -0.13
CA THR A 79 -4.85 -5.52 1.26
C THR A 79 -3.33 -5.64 1.51
N CYS A 80 -2.49 -5.42 0.49
CA CYS A 80 -1.04 -5.59 0.55
C CYS A 80 -0.59 -6.95 1.11
N THR A 81 -1.30 -8.03 0.77
CA THR A 81 -1.05 -9.38 1.28
C THR A 81 -0.50 -10.34 0.24
N THR A 82 -0.70 -10.06 -1.05
CA THR A 82 -0.15 -10.91 -2.13
C THR A 82 1.30 -10.55 -2.35
N PHE A 83 2.21 -11.47 -2.00
CA PHE A 83 3.63 -11.30 -2.31
C PHE A 83 3.96 -11.83 -3.70
N CYS A 84 4.63 -11.00 -4.50
CA CYS A 84 5.21 -11.39 -5.78
C CYS A 84 6.49 -10.61 -6.04
N ARG A 85 7.62 -11.30 -6.12
CA ARG A 85 8.87 -10.71 -6.59
C ARG A 85 9.21 -11.34 -7.94
N PRO A 86 9.47 -10.56 -9.00
CA PRO A 86 9.88 -11.12 -10.29
C PRO A 86 11.06 -12.07 -10.12
N ARG A 87 11.01 -13.19 -10.84
CA ARG A 87 12.02 -14.26 -10.77
C ARG A 87 12.28 -14.82 -12.15
N ASN A 88 13.54 -15.07 -12.45
CA ASN A 88 13.97 -15.68 -13.70
C ASN A 88 15.20 -16.55 -13.42
N ASP A 89 14.97 -17.69 -12.76
CA ASP A 89 15.99 -18.66 -12.35
C ASP A 89 15.40 -20.07 -12.40
N GLN A 90 16.17 -21.09 -11.98
CA GLN A 90 15.75 -22.50 -11.99
C GLN A 90 14.44 -22.80 -11.25
N PHE A 91 13.93 -21.88 -10.41
CA PHE A 91 12.70 -22.03 -9.63
C PHE A 91 11.51 -21.27 -10.23
N GLY A 92 11.68 -20.55 -11.34
CA GLY A 92 10.57 -19.91 -12.04
C GLY A 92 10.95 -18.74 -12.92
N HIS A 93 10.12 -18.51 -13.94
CA HIS A 93 10.34 -17.52 -14.99
C HIS A 93 9.09 -16.64 -15.15
N TYR A 94 8.97 -15.60 -14.34
CA TYR A 94 7.80 -14.74 -14.29
C TYR A 94 8.08 -13.29 -13.87
N THR A 95 7.19 -12.41 -14.32
CA THR A 95 6.99 -11.05 -13.77
C THR A 95 5.75 -11.04 -12.87
N CYS A 96 5.49 -9.91 -12.22
CA CYS A 96 4.32 -9.73 -11.36
C CYS A 96 3.31 -8.82 -12.05
N GLY A 97 2.05 -9.27 -12.14
CA GLY A 97 0.93 -8.44 -12.57
C GLY A 97 0.52 -7.43 -11.50
N GLU A 98 -0.42 -6.56 -11.83
CA GLU A 98 -0.89 -5.47 -10.94
C GLU A 98 -1.47 -5.97 -9.62
N GLN A 99 -2.09 -7.16 -9.61
CA GLN A 99 -2.67 -7.77 -8.41
C GLN A 99 -1.68 -8.73 -7.71
N GLY A 100 -0.43 -8.79 -8.17
CA GLY A 100 0.62 -9.68 -7.66
C GLY A 100 0.50 -11.13 -8.13
N ASN A 101 -0.33 -11.40 -9.14
CA ASN A 101 -0.32 -12.70 -9.81
C ASN A 101 0.98 -12.86 -10.61
N LYS A 102 1.49 -14.09 -10.68
CA LYS A 102 2.65 -14.41 -11.52
C LYS A 102 2.23 -14.39 -12.99
N VAL A 103 2.99 -13.70 -13.81
CA VAL A 103 2.83 -13.65 -15.27
C VAL A 103 4.03 -14.35 -15.88
N CYS A 104 3.81 -15.54 -16.45
CA CYS A 104 4.90 -16.34 -17.01
C CYS A 104 5.56 -15.63 -18.19
N LEU A 105 6.88 -15.72 -18.26
CA LEU A 105 7.64 -15.28 -19.42
C LEU A 105 7.29 -16.16 -20.63
N PRO A 106 7.46 -15.65 -21.87
CA PRO A 106 7.22 -16.46 -23.06
C PRO A 106 7.99 -17.78 -23.03
N GLY A 107 7.33 -18.88 -23.37
CA GLY A 107 7.93 -20.21 -23.30
C GLY A 107 7.78 -20.92 -21.95
N TRP A 108 7.13 -20.32 -20.95
CA TRP A 108 6.97 -20.88 -19.61
C TRP A 108 5.50 -21.00 -19.17
N GLN A 109 5.21 -22.02 -18.38
CA GLN A 109 3.90 -22.32 -17.80
C GLN A 109 4.04 -23.01 -16.44
N GLY A 110 2.90 -23.32 -15.81
CA GLY A 110 2.85 -23.89 -14.45
C GLY A 110 2.54 -22.83 -13.40
N ALA A 111 2.21 -23.26 -12.19
CA ALA A 111 1.77 -22.35 -11.12
C ALA A 111 2.86 -21.38 -10.66
N ASN A 112 4.14 -21.71 -10.88
CA ASN A 112 5.30 -20.88 -10.61
C ASN A 112 6.11 -20.57 -11.88
N CYS A 113 5.52 -20.79 -13.06
CA CYS A 113 6.18 -20.61 -14.36
C CYS A 113 7.52 -21.37 -14.45
N GLU A 114 7.48 -22.61 -13.95
CA GLU A 114 8.64 -23.50 -13.79
C GLU A 114 8.76 -24.54 -14.91
N LYS A 115 7.74 -24.68 -15.76
CA LYS A 115 7.70 -25.67 -16.85
C LYS A 115 7.87 -24.97 -18.18
N GLY A 116 8.82 -25.41 -19.00
CA GLY A 116 8.90 -24.98 -20.38
C GLY A 116 7.66 -25.44 -21.16
N THR A 117 7.04 -24.55 -21.92
CA THR A 117 6.06 -24.93 -22.94
C THR A 117 6.86 -25.52 -24.09
N THR A 118 6.99 -26.85 -24.15
CA THR A 118 7.50 -27.48 -25.35
C THR A 118 6.55 -27.13 -26.49
N SER A 119 7.04 -26.41 -27.49
CA SER A 119 6.35 -26.38 -28.78
C SER A 119 6.36 -27.82 -29.26
N SER A 120 5.25 -28.54 -29.08
CA SER A 120 5.05 -29.85 -29.71
C SER A 120 4.86 -29.63 -31.22
N SER A 121 5.92 -29.21 -31.89
CA SER A 121 6.20 -29.55 -33.27
C SER A 121 6.93 -30.90 -33.28
N HIS A 122 6.27 -31.93 -32.73
CA HIS A 122 6.47 -33.28 -33.26
C HIS A 122 5.69 -33.33 -34.58
N SER A 123 6.26 -32.73 -35.62
CA SER A 123 5.92 -33.09 -36.98
C SER A 123 6.56 -34.46 -37.23
N PHE A 124 5.83 -35.52 -36.93
CA PHE A 124 6.09 -36.81 -37.56
C PHE A 124 5.82 -36.64 -39.06
N PHE A 125 6.89 -36.53 -39.84
CA PHE A 125 6.97 -36.97 -41.23
C PHE A 125 8.22 -37.83 -41.36
#